data_AF-A0AA38H2K4-F1
#
_entry.id   AF-A0AA38H2K4-F1
#
_cell.length_a   1.000
_cell.length_b   1.000
_cell.length_c   1.000
_cell.angle_alpha   90.00
_cell.angle_beta   90.00
_cell.angle_gamma   90.00
#
_symmetry.space_group_name_H-M   'P 1'
#
loop_
_entity.id
_entity.type
_entity.pdbx_description
1 polymer ?
#
loop_
_entity_poly.entity_id
_entity_poly.type
_entity_poly.pdbx_seq_one_letter_code
_entity_poly.pdbx_strand_id
1 'polypeptide(L)' 'GDASDVAAKKLRECCSKHNIHVSAWSPLGAPNTWWGKNLVMDSPVIKEITHKHGKTIAQ' A
#
# COMPACT_ATOMS: atom_id res chain seq x y z
N GLY A 1 -0.53 -6.10 12.94
CA GLY A 1 -1.31 -6.15 11.69
C GLY A 1 -2.64 -5.52 11.97
N ASP A 2 -2.98 -4.47 11.25
CA ASP A 2 -4.24 -3.75 11.43
C ASP A 2 -5.39 -4.60 10.86
N ALA A 3 -6.61 -4.48 11.40
CA ALA A 3 -7.78 -5.18 10.88
C ALA A 3 -8.05 -4.83 9.39
N SER A 4 -7.66 -3.63 8.96
CA SER A 4 -7.72 -3.18 7.57
C SER A 4 -6.80 -3.97 6.62
N ASP A 5 -5.60 -4.37 7.08
CA ASP A 5 -4.67 -5.21 6.32
C ASP A 5 -5.27 -6.59 6.03
N VAL A 6 -5.98 -7.15 7.03
CA VAL A 6 -6.63 -8.45 6.93
C VAL A 6 -7.77 -8.43 5.91
N ALA A 7 -8.53 -7.33 5.83
CA ALA A 7 -9.63 -7.19 4.88
C ALA A 7 -9.15 -7.13 3.42
N ALA A 8 -8.13 -6.31 3.14
CA ALA A 8 -7.57 -6.19 1.78
C ALA A 8 -6.96 -7.51 1.28
N LYS A 9 -6.32 -8.28 2.16
CA LYS A 9 -5.77 -9.60 1.83
C LYS A 9 -6.87 -10.60 1.46
N LYS A 10 -7.92 -10.71 2.29
CA LYS A 10 -9.06 -11.60 2.02
C LYS A 10 -9.78 -11.25 0.71
N LEU A 11 -9.94 -9.96 0.41
CA LEU A 11 -10.54 -9.51 -0.85
C LEU A 11 -9.73 -9.96 -2.06
N ARG A 12 -8.41 -9.75 -2.05
CA ARG A 12 -7.52 -10.19 -3.14
C ARG A 12 -7.58 -11.70 -3.36
N GLU A 13 -7.59 -12.48 -2.29
CA GLU A 13 -7.73 -13.94 -2.36
C GLU A 13 -9.07 -14.37 -2.97
N CYS A 14 -10.16 -13.70 -2.59
CA CYS A 14 -11.49 -13.96 -3.17
C CYS A 14 -11.54 -13.61 -4.66
N CYS A 15 -11.08 -12.42 -5.05
CA CYS A 15 -11.06 -11.98 -6.45
C CYS A 15 -10.19 -12.89 -7.32
N SER A 16 -9.02 -13.30 -6.82
CA SER A 16 -8.11 -14.20 -7.53
C SER A 16 -8.75 -15.55 -7.86
N LYS A 17 -9.53 -16.13 -6.94
CA LYS A 17 -10.27 -17.39 -7.18
C LYS A 17 -11.28 -17.30 -8.33
N HIS A 18 -11.75 -16.09 -8.63
CA HIS A 18 -12.75 -15.82 -9.67
C HIS A 18 -12.13 -15.20 -10.93
N ASN A 19 -10.79 -15.19 -11.06
CA ASN A 19 -10.07 -14.52 -12.14
C ASN A 19 -10.41 -13.02 -12.27
N ILE A 20 -10.75 -12.36 -11.16
CA ILE A 20 -11.04 -10.94 -11.11
C ILE A 20 -9.75 -10.18 -10.82
N HIS A 21 -9.38 -9.26 -11.72
CA HIS A 21 -8.26 -8.36 -11.51
C HIS A 21 -8.59 -7.31 -10.44
N VAL A 22 -7.66 -7.09 -9.51
CA VAL A 22 -7.78 -6.06 -8.48
C VAL A 22 -6.73 -4.98 -8.73
N SER A 23 -7.19 -3.74 -8.90
CA SER A 23 -6.31 -2.57 -9.00
C SER A 23 -6.30 -1.82 -7.67
N ALA A 24 -5.12 -1.42 -7.21
CA ALA A 24 -4.99 -0.63 -5.99
C ALA A 24 -5.33 0.84 -6.28
N TRP A 25 -6.22 1.41 -5.47
CA TRP A 25 -6.50 2.84 -5.48
C TRP A 25 -5.72 3.52 -4.35
N SER A 26 -5.18 4.72 -4.62
CA SER A 26 -4.36 5.47 -3.68
C SER A 26 -3.19 4.66 -3.06
N PRO A 27 -2.30 4.06 -3.88
CA PRO A 27 -1.27 3.14 -3.41
C PRO A 27 -0.26 3.76 -2.42
N LEU A 28 -0.13 5.09 -2.42
CA LEU A 28 0.74 5.83 -1.49
C LEU A 28 -0.01 6.43 -0.29
N GLY A 29 -1.29 6.10 -0.09
CA GLY A 29 -2.08 6.63 1.03
C GLY A 29 -2.60 8.06 0.84
N ALA A 30 -2.67 8.53 -0.40
CA ALA A 30 -3.13 9.87 -0.79
C ALA A 30 -2.37 11.02 -0.10
N PRO A 31 -1.03 11.06 -0.24
CA PRO A 31 -0.22 12.12 0.37
C PRO A 31 -0.62 13.49 -0.18
N ASN A 32 -0.52 14.53 0.66
CA ASN A 32 -0.85 15.93 0.34
C ASN A 32 -2.32 16.18 -0.05
N THR A 33 -3.23 15.26 0.26
CA THR A 33 -4.68 15.48 0.13
C THR A 33 -5.28 15.83 1.49
N TRP A 34 -6.40 16.58 1.50
CA TRP A 34 -7.06 17.00 2.75
C TRP A 34 -7.63 15.83 3.58
N TRP A 35 -7.85 14.67 2.95
CA TRP A 35 -8.42 13.46 3.54
C TRP A 35 -7.39 12.34 3.76
N GLY A 36 -6.18 12.48 3.21
CA GLY A 36 -5.13 11.47 3.29
C GLY A 36 -4.17 11.69 4.45
N LYS A 37 -3.39 10.64 4.78
CA LYS A 37 -2.31 10.71 5.77
C LYS A 37 -1.03 10.16 5.15
N ASN A 38 0.11 10.73 5.54
CA ASN A 38 1.42 10.33 5.01
C ASN A 38 1.99 9.04 5.61
N LEU A 39 1.16 8.13 6.14
CA LEU A 39 1.61 6.93 6.86
C LEU A 39 2.51 6.02 6.01
N VAL A 40 2.22 5.90 4.71
CA VAL A 40 3.06 5.13 3.78
C VAL A 40 4.36 5.86 3.49
N MET A 41 4.29 7.16 3.22
CA MET A 41 5.44 8.00 2.92
C MET A 41 6.43 8.12 4.09
N ASP A 42 5.92 8.05 5.32
CA ASP A 42 6.72 8.19 6.54
C ASP A 42 7.18 6.86 7.14
N SER A 43 6.82 5.73 6.54
CA SER A 43 7.17 4.41 7.05
C SER A 43 8.69 4.20 7.12
N PRO A 44 9.26 3.93 8.31
CA PRO A 44 10.70 3.71 8.46
C PRO A 44 11.17 2.46 7.71
N VAL A 45 10.32 1.42 7.64
CA VAL A 45 10.59 0.19 6.92
C VAL A 45 10.70 0.45 5.41
N ILE A 46 9.79 1.25 4.84
CA ILE A 46 9.85 1.58 3.42
C ILE A 46 11.08 2.44 3.13
N LYS A 47 11.40 3.41 3.99
CA LYS A 47 12.62 4.23 3.88
C LYS A 47 13.89 3.36 3.85
N GLU A 48 14.00 2.37 4.75
CA GLU A 48 15.13 1.43 4.77
C GLU A 48 15.25 0.64 3.46
N ILE A 49 14.14 0.10 2.96
CA ILE A 49 14.09 -0.65 1.70
C ILE A 49 14.53 0.24 0.53
N THR A 50 14.02 1.47 0.44
CA THR A 50 14.36 2.40 -0.65
C THR A 50 15.82 2.78 -0.64
N HIS A 51 16.40 3.00 0.54
CA HIS A 51 17.82 3.27 0.70
C HIS A 51 18.67 2.09 0.22
N LYS A 52 18.29 0.87 0.59
CA LYS A 52 18.98 -0.36 0.17
C LYS A 52 18.95 -0.58 -1.36
N HIS A 53 17.88 -0.18 -2.03
CA HIS A 53 17.67 -0.42 -3.46
C HIS A 53 17.96 0.82 -4.34
N GLY A 54 18.32 1.96 -3.75
CA GLY A 54 18.52 3.23 -4.48
C GLY A 54 17.26 3.69 -5.21
N LYS A 55 16.08 3.50 -4.62
CA LYS A 55 14.78 3.86 -5.19
C LYS A 55 14.12 4.98 -4.39
N THR A 56 13.05 5.55 -4.94
CA THR A 56 12.16 6.47 -4.21
C THR A 56 11.07 5.69 -3.48
N ILE A 57 10.41 6.30 -2.50
CA ILE A 57 9.28 5.70 -1.77
C ILE A 57 8.08 5.39 -2.68
N ALA A 58 7.97 6.09 -3.82
CA ALA A 58 6.88 5.90 -4.78
C ALA A 58 7.11 4.75 -5.78
N GLN A 59 8.30 4.15 -5.80
CA GLN A 59 8.73 3.11 -6.76
C GLN A 59 8.78 1.73 -6.12
#